data_AF-A0A1A8R1Z6-F1
#
_entry.id   AF-A0A1A8R1Z6-F1
#
_cell.length_a   1.000
_cell.length_b   1.000
_cell.length_c   1.000
_cell.angle_alpha   90.00
_cell.angle_beta   90.00
_cell.angle_gamma   90.00
#
_symmetry.space_group_name_H-M   'P 1'
#
loop_
_entity.id
_entity.type
_entity.pdbx_description
1 polymer ?
#
loop_
_entity_poly.entity_id
_entity_poly.type
_entity_poly.pdbx_seq_one_letter_code
_entity_poly.pdbx_strand_id
1 'polypeptide(L)'
;EEESPCGEKEEESRGYVNIGPDFQAELPPCRVAHGWSGVWFTEEDSPPEELLWKPSEELTESDTLQSQVEKLLSVCSSSCLPGGGSNTDLALHCLHYCQGDTMATLEMLLFSHPSPTGDYHYSGCDFWTDTEKSLFSAALRTHGKDFSLIKKTVRTKTVSQCVEFFYLSQKLTGKQKKQKEDERRDAQEELQTC
;
A
#
# COMPACT_ATOMS: atom_id res chain seq x y z
N GLU A 1 11.75 47.37 54.79
CA GLU A 1 11.62 47.74 53.37
C GLU A 1 12.30 46.60 52.62
N GLU A 2 11.56 45.56 52.21
CA GLU A 2 10.78 45.50 50.95
C GLU A 2 11.70 45.82 49.75
N GLU A 3 11.96 44.94 48.76
CA GLU A 3 11.11 43.93 48.12
C GLU A 3 11.91 42.76 47.48
N SER A 4 11.20 41.64 47.26
CA SER A 4 11.43 40.59 46.24
C SER A 4 11.06 41.10 44.83
N PRO A 5 11.09 40.32 43.72
CA PRO A 5 11.95 39.20 43.32
C PRO A 5 12.50 39.40 41.88
N CYS A 6 13.77 39.11 41.59
CA CYS A 6 14.26 39.18 40.20
C CYS A 6 14.02 37.84 39.47
N GLY A 7 12.80 37.70 38.95
CA GLY A 7 12.41 36.96 37.75
C GLY A 7 12.97 35.56 37.57
N GLU A 8 12.13 34.56 37.85
CA GLU A 8 12.16 33.29 37.12
C GLU A 8 12.10 33.63 35.63
N LYS A 9 13.23 33.49 34.93
CA LYS A 9 13.22 33.52 33.46
C LYS A 9 12.53 32.25 33.03
N GLU A 10 11.23 32.35 32.78
CA GLU A 10 10.54 31.46 31.85
C GLU A 10 11.37 31.46 30.57
N GLU A 11 12.18 30.43 30.42
CA GLU A 11 12.92 30.15 29.20
C GLU A 11 11.86 29.75 28.18
N GLU A 12 11.28 30.78 27.55
CA GLU A 12 10.39 30.62 26.41
C GLU A 12 11.16 29.79 25.39
N SER A 13 10.81 28.50 25.29
CA SER A 13 11.40 27.54 24.36
C SER A 13 10.95 27.91 22.95
N ARG A 14 11.48 29.04 22.48
CA ARG A 14 11.27 29.56 21.16
C ARG A 14 12.30 28.85 20.29
N GLY A 15 11.86 27.74 19.68
CA GLY A 15 12.69 27.03 18.71
C GLY A 15 13.29 28.02 17.71
N TYR A 16 14.61 27.94 17.51
CA TYR A 16 15.34 28.80 16.58
C TYR A 16 15.86 27.97 15.41
N VAL A 17 15.96 28.60 14.24
CA VAL A 17 16.50 27.96 13.03
C VAL A 17 18.01 28.17 13.02
N ASN A 18 18.76 27.08 12.94
CA ASN A 18 20.21 27.14 12.81
C ASN A 18 20.61 27.57 11.40
N ILE A 19 21.57 28.50 11.32
CA ILE A 19 22.13 28.99 10.05
C ILE A 19 23.64 28.75 10.07
N GLY A 20 24.14 27.90 9.18
CA GLY A 20 25.55 27.61 8.96
C GLY A 20 25.76 26.52 7.89
N PRO A 21 27.00 26.32 7.42
CA PRO A 21 27.29 25.27 6.43
C PRO A 21 26.89 23.86 6.92
N ASP A 22 26.88 23.63 8.23
CA ASP A 22 26.46 22.36 8.83
C ASP A 22 24.93 22.16 8.83
N PHE A 23 24.15 23.18 8.47
CA PHE A 23 22.68 23.20 8.52
C PHE A 23 22.02 23.51 7.18
N GLN A 24 22.74 24.15 6.24
CA GLN A 24 22.24 24.45 4.91
C GLN A 24 22.63 23.36 3.91
N ALA A 25 21.72 23.03 2.99
CA ALA A 25 22.02 22.18 1.85
C ALA A 25 22.96 22.90 0.87
N GLU A 26 23.90 22.16 0.29
CA GLU A 26 24.68 22.62 -0.85
C GLU A 26 23.77 22.69 -2.08
N LEU A 27 23.59 23.89 -2.64
CA LEU A 27 22.75 24.08 -3.82
C LEU A 27 23.51 23.66 -5.08
N PRO A 28 22.96 22.73 -5.89
CA PRO A 28 23.56 22.38 -7.17
C PRO A 28 23.66 23.61 -8.10
N PRO A 29 24.71 23.72 -8.94
CA PRO A 29 24.84 24.82 -9.89
C PRO A 29 23.64 24.91 -10.84
N CYS A 30 23.13 26.14 -11.05
CA CYS A 30 22.04 26.37 -12.00
C CYS A 30 22.54 26.18 -13.44
N ARG A 31 22.13 25.08 -14.09
CA ARG A 31 22.40 24.84 -15.51
C ARG A 31 21.35 25.56 -16.35
N VAL A 32 21.71 26.70 -16.96
CA VAL A 32 20.84 27.42 -17.89
C VAL A 32 20.67 26.58 -19.15
N ALA A 33 19.43 26.22 -19.45
CA ALA A 33 19.05 25.36 -20.56
C ALA A 33 19.37 26.00 -21.91
N HIS A 34 20.56 25.73 -22.45
CA HIS A 34 20.81 25.89 -23.89
C HIS A 34 21.37 24.62 -24.53
N GLY A 35 20.85 23.50 -24.07
CA GLY A 35 21.22 22.16 -24.48
C GLY A 35 20.90 21.25 -23.33
N TRP A 36 19.74 20.61 -23.38
CA TRP A 36 19.30 19.58 -22.45
C TRP A 36 20.19 18.32 -22.67
N SER A 37 21.49 18.46 -22.50
CA SER A 37 22.39 17.31 -22.37
C SER A 37 22.23 16.86 -20.93
N GLY A 38 21.36 15.86 -20.78
CA GLY A 38 20.82 15.31 -19.54
C GLY A 38 21.85 14.63 -18.65
N VAL A 39 22.88 15.34 -18.23
CA VAL A 39 23.84 14.87 -17.23
C VAL A 39 23.39 15.38 -15.85
N TRP A 40 22.19 14.96 -15.44
CA TRP A 40 21.80 14.89 -14.02
C TRP A 40 22.07 13.50 -13.43
N PHE A 41 22.45 12.56 -14.29
CA PHE A 41 22.78 11.19 -13.93
C PHE A 41 24.21 10.94 -14.45
N THR A 42 25.13 10.61 -13.55
CA THR A 42 26.32 9.86 -13.95
C THR A 42 25.79 8.58 -14.62
N GLU A 43 26.16 8.31 -15.87
CA GLU A 43 25.69 7.15 -16.65
C GLU A 43 26.04 5.78 -16.04
N GLU A 44 26.63 5.77 -14.84
CA GLU A 44 27.26 4.61 -14.21
C GLU A 44 26.43 4.00 -13.07
N ASP A 45 25.42 4.71 -12.56
CA ASP A 45 24.47 4.15 -11.60
C ASP A 45 23.19 3.75 -12.33
N SER A 46 22.90 2.44 -12.35
CA SER A 46 21.54 1.95 -12.62
C SER A 46 20.58 2.79 -11.77
N PRO A 47 19.52 3.36 -12.36
CA PRO A 47 18.64 4.23 -11.59
C PRO A 47 18.09 3.42 -10.40
N PRO A 48 17.92 4.03 -9.21
CA PRO A 48 17.43 3.34 -8.02
C PRO A 48 15.96 2.91 -8.12
N GLU A 49 15.34 3.14 -9.27
CA GLU A 49 13.94 2.86 -9.54
C GLU A 49 13.79 1.67 -10.48
N GLU A 50 12.75 0.88 -10.23
CA GLU A 50 12.38 -0.27 -11.05
C GLU A 50 11.04 0.01 -11.74
N LEU A 51 10.99 -0.21 -13.04
CA LEU A 51 9.77 -0.01 -13.82
C LEU A 51 8.77 -1.13 -13.54
N LEU A 52 7.69 -0.81 -12.84
CA LEU A 52 6.61 -1.77 -12.53
C LEU A 52 5.45 -1.74 -13.52
N TRP A 53 5.23 -0.62 -14.20
CA TRP A 53 4.12 -0.46 -15.13
C TRP A 53 4.42 0.59 -16.19
N LYS A 54 4.03 0.31 -17.43
CA LYS A 54 4.00 1.30 -18.51
C LYS A 54 2.62 1.28 -19.20
N PRO A 55 2.03 2.43 -19.53
CA PRO A 55 0.87 2.48 -20.42
C PRO A 55 1.21 1.80 -21.75
N SER A 56 0.28 0.99 -22.27
CA SER A 56 0.40 0.40 -23.60
C SER A 56 -0.58 1.08 -24.54
N GLU A 57 -0.08 1.58 -25.67
CA GLU A 57 -0.89 2.22 -26.71
C GLU A 57 -1.83 1.19 -27.36
N GLU A 58 -1.36 -0.04 -27.59
CA GLU A 58 -2.15 -1.14 -28.15
C GLU A 58 -3.35 -1.52 -27.25
N LEU A 59 -3.17 -1.46 -25.92
CA LEU A 59 -4.26 -1.64 -24.95
C LEU A 59 -5.26 -0.50 -24.98
N THR A 60 -4.82 0.70 -25.31
CA THR A 60 -5.66 1.90 -25.28
C THR A 60 -6.55 1.99 -26.53
N GLU A 61 -6.09 1.45 -27.65
CA GLU A 61 -6.82 1.49 -28.93
C GLU A 61 -7.79 0.33 -29.15
N SER A 62 -7.63 -0.79 -28.43
CA SER A 62 -8.44 -2.00 -28.63
C SER A 62 -9.48 -2.22 -27.52
N ASP A 63 -10.75 -1.93 -27.80
CA ASP A 63 -11.88 -2.21 -26.89
C ASP A 63 -11.95 -3.70 -26.49
N THR A 64 -11.60 -4.61 -27.41
CA THR A 64 -11.59 -6.05 -27.13
C THR A 64 -10.54 -6.43 -26.09
N LEU A 65 -9.36 -5.81 -26.15
CA LEU A 65 -8.27 -6.10 -25.22
C LEU A 65 -8.54 -5.47 -23.85
N GLN A 66 -9.12 -4.27 -23.82
CA GLN A 66 -9.61 -3.66 -22.57
C GLN A 66 -10.62 -4.56 -21.87
N SER A 67 -11.61 -5.09 -22.59
CA SER A 67 -12.59 -6.02 -22.02
C SER A 67 -11.96 -7.31 -21.50
N GLN A 68 -10.89 -7.81 -22.14
CA GLN A 68 -10.16 -8.98 -21.65
C GLN A 68 -9.39 -8.67 -20.36
N VAL A 69 -8.73 -7.51 -20.27
CA VAL A 69 -8.04 -7.08 -19.05
C VAL A 69 -9.02 -6.83 -17.91
N GLU A 70 -10.19 -6.24 -18.16
CA GLU A 70 -11.23 -6.09 -17.15
C GLU A 70 -11.71 -7.43 -16.59
N LYS A 71 -11.92 -8.43 -17.47
CA LYS A 71 -12.29 -9.79 -17.07
C LYS A 71 -11.18 -10.43 -16.25
N LEU A 72 -9.92 -10.29 -16.67
CA LEU A 72 -8.76 -10.74 -15.92
C LEU A 72 -8.74 -10.13 -14.50
N LEU A 73 -8.86 -8.81 -14.38
CA LEU A 73 -8.85 -8.12 -13.09
C LEU A 73 -10.04 -8.51 -12.21
N SER A 74 -11.21 -8.72 -12.81
CA SER A 74 -12.40 -9.24 -12.12
C SER A 74 -12.14 -10.63 -11.53
N VAL A 75 -11.55 -11.54 -12.32
CA VAL A 75 -11.13 -12.87 -11.85
C VAL A 75 -10.10 -12.72 -10.72
N CYS A 76 -9.04 -11.94 -10.92
CA CYS A 76 -7.98 -11.74 -9.93
C CYS A 76 -8.49 -11.12 -8.63
N SER A 77 -9.55 -10.32 -8.70
CA SER A 77 -10.21 -9.69 -7.55
C SER A 77 -11.17 -10.62 -6.79
N SER A 78 -11.38 -11.84 -7.28
CA SER A 78 -12.16 -12.88 -6.62
C SER A 78 -11.28 -13.79 -5.75
N SER A 79 -11.89 -14.67 -4.96
CA SER A 79 -11.17 -15.65 -4.14
C SER A 79 -10.56 -16.81 -4.94
N CYS A 80 -10.38 -16.67 -6.27
CA CYS A 80 -9.87 -17.72 -7.13
C CYS A 80 -8.34 -17.89 -7.06
N LEU A 81 -7.60 -16.84 -6.67
CA LEU A 81 -6.14 -16.87 -6.64
C LEU A 81 -5.62 -17.40 -5.29
N PRO A 82 -4.56 -18.23 -5.29
CA PRO A 82 -3.88 -18.66 -4.07
C PRO A 82 -3.13 -17.49 -3.42
N GLY A 83 -2.85 -17.58 -2.12
CA GLY A 83 -1.94 -16.64 -1.44
C GLY A 83 -2.59 -15.36 -0.85
N GLY A 84 -3.85 -15.40 -0.41
CA GLY A 84 -4.38 -14.32 0.43
C GLY A 84 -5.28 -13.28 -0.23
N GLY A 85 -5.64 -13.45 -1.51
CA GLY A 85 -6.80 -12.81 -2.14
C GLY A 85 -6.57 -11.46 -2.83
N SER A 86 -7.36 -11.25 -3.89
CA SER A 86 -7.64 -9.99 -4.61
C SER A 86 -6.59 -8.88 -4.64
N ASN A 87 -5.41 -9.18 -5.19
CA ASN A 87 -4.38 -8.19 -5.44
C ASN A 87 -4.37 -7.70 -6.88
N THR A 88 -5.08 -6.59 -7.13
CA THR A 88 -5.13 -5.96 -8.45
C THR A 88 -3.78 -5.41 -8.88
N ASP A 89 -2.98 -4.92 -7.94
CA ASP A 89 -1.69 -4.31 -8.23
C ASP A 89 -0.69 -5.37 -8.70
N LEU A 90 -0.66 -6.52 -8.03
CA LEU A 90 0.10 -7.69 -8.48
C LEU A 90 -0.41 -8.18 -9.84
N ALA A 91 -1.73 -8.24 -10.06
CA ALA A 91 -2.30 -8.67 -11.33
C ALA A 91 -1.88 -7.75 -12.50
N LEU A 92 -1.92 -6.43 -12.28
CA LEU A 92 -1.47 -5.43 -13.26
C LEU A 92 0.03 -5.55 -13.53
N HIS A 93 0.85 -5.71 -12.48
CA HIS A 93 2.27 -5.86 -12.71
C HIS A 93 2.60 -7.18 -13.42
N CYS A 94 1.96 -8.29 -13.06
CA CYS A 94 2.06 -9.54 -13.79
C CYS A 94 1.63 -9.39 -15.26
N LEU A 95 0.60 -8.60 -15.54
CA LEU A 95 0.18 -8.28 -16.91
C LEU A 95 1.24 -7.51 -17.68
N HIS A 96 1.89 -6.54 -17.03
CA HIS A 96 3.01 -5.81 -17.63
C HIS A 96 4.20 -6.73 -17.92
N TYR A 97 4.54 -7.59 -16.95
CA TYR A 97 5.61 -8.60 -17.07
C TYR A 97 5.34 -9.59 -18.22
N CYS A 98 4.08 -10.02 -18.37
CA CYS A 98 3.61 -10.86 -19.47
C CYS A 98 3.33 -10.09 -20.77
N GLN A 99 3.76 -8.82 -20.87
CA GLN A 99 3.63 -7.99 -22.08
C GLN A 99 2.19 -7.84 -22.60
N GLY A 100 1.20 -7.85 -21.69
CA GLY A 100 -0.22 -7.74 -22.05
C GLY A 100 -0.92 -9.07 -22.34
N ASP A 101 -0.24 -10.22 -22.27
CA ASP A 101 -0.87 -11.53 -22.41
C ASP A 101 -1.68 -11.89 -21.15
N THR A 102 -3.00 -11.77 -21.27
CA THR A 102 -3.95 -12.06 -20.18
C THR A 102 -3.94 -13.53 -19.74
N MET A 103 -3.70 -14.48 -20.65
CA MET A 103 -3.71 -15.90 -20.32
C MET A 103 -2.41 -16.32 -19.64
N ALA A 104 -1.27 -15.86 -20.14
CA ALA A 104 0.01 -16.07 -19.47
C ALA A 104 0.02 -15.45 -18.05
N THR A 105 -0.62 -14.28 -17.91
CA THR A 105 -0.80 -13.61 -16.61
C THR A 105 -1.59 -14.49 -15.63
N LEU A 106 -2.72 -15.06 -16.08
CA LEU A 106 -3.51 -15.98 -15.24
C LEU A 106 -2.73 -17.23 -14.83
N GLU A 107 -2.01 -17.83 -15.77
CA GLU A 107 -1.19 -19.01 -15.49
C GLU A 107 -0.13 -18.71 -14.43
N MET A 108 0.56 -17.58 -14.57
CA MET A 108 1.57 -17.15 -13.61
C MET A 108 0.98 -16.91 -12.22
N LEU A 109 -0.16 -16.20 -12.13
CA LEU A 109 -0.86 -15.93 -10.87
C LEU A 109 -1.37 -17.19 -10.18
N LEU A 110 -1.85 -18.18 -10.94
CA LEU A 110 -2.43 -19.41 -10.41
C LEU A 110 -1.38 -20.45 -10.01
N PHE A 111 -0.26 -20.54 -10.74
CA PHE A 111 0.63 -21.71 -10.64
C PHE A 111 2.07 -21.39 -10.24
N SER A 112 2.54 -20.14 -10.34
CA SER A 112 3.98 -19.85 -10.30
C SER A 112 4.50 -19.03 -9.12
N HIS A 113 3.68 -18.71 -8.11
CA HIS A 113 4.04 -17.79 -7.01
C HIS A 113 4.78 -16.53 -7.53
N PRO A 114 4.04 -15.62 -8.19
CA PRO A 114 4.64 -14.51 -8.91
C PRO A 114 5.48 -13.61 -7.99
N SER A 115 6.74 -13.40 -8.39
CA SER A 115 7.65 -12.38 -7.83
C SER A 115 8.25 -11.56 -8.97
N PRO A 116 7.42 -10.79 -9.71
CA PRO A 116 7.87 -10.06 -10.89
C PRO A 116 8.92 -8.98 -10.58
N THR A 117 8.95 -8.48 -9.33
CA THR A 117 10.02 -7.65 -8.77
C THR A 117 10.49 -8.24 -7.44
N GLY A 118 11.81 -8.35 -7.26
CA GLY A 118 12.46 -9.11 -6.20
C GLY A 118 11.88 -8.91 -4.79
N ASP A 119 12.00 -7.71 -4.22
CA ASP A 119 11.63 -7.40 -2.83
C ASP A 119 10.40 -6.48 -2.69
N TYR A 120 9.70 -6.20 -3.81
CA TYR A 120 8.50 -5.36 -3.75
C TYR A 120 7.36 -6.06 -3.01
N HIS A 121 6.85 -5.40 -1.97
CA HIS A 121 5.75 -5.90 -1.17
C HIS A 121 4.39 -5.44 -1.73
N TYR A 122 3.64 -6.37 -2.32
CA TYR A 122 2.26 -6.10 -2.71
C TYR A 122 1.31 -6.30 -1.53
N SER A 123 0.44 -5.31 -1.30
CA SER A 123 -0.52 -5.37 -0.19
C SER A 123 -1.56 -6.47 -0.40
N GLY A 124 -1.84 -7.25 0.63
CA GLY A 124 -2.83 -8.33 0.59
C GLY A 124 -2.33 -9.68 0.08
N CYS A 125 -1.04 -9.82 -0.24
CA CYS A 125 -0.41 -11.11 -0.57
C CYS A 125 -0.11 -11.99 0.66
N ASP A 126 -0.32 -11.48 1.87
CA ASP A 126 -0.09 -12.26 3.07
C ASP A 126 -1.24 -13.21 3.35
N PHE A 127 -0.93 -14.51 3.40
CA PHE A 127 -1.89 -15.51 3.80
C PHE A 127 -2.07 -15.55 5.33
N TRP A 128 -3.32 -15.43 5.79
CA TRP A 128 -3.70 -15.52 7.20
C TRP A 128 -4.64 -16.72 7.43
N THR A 129 -4.19 -17.66 8.24
CA THR A 129 -5.02 -18.78 8.74
C THR A 129 -6.03 -18.29 9.77
N ASP A 130 -7.12 -19.03 9.97
CA ASP A 130 -8.13 -18.66 10.96
C ASP A 130 -7.59 -18.69 12.39
N THR A 131 -6.62 -19.58 12.67
CA THR A 131 -5.89 -19.60 13.93
C THR A 131 -5.10 -18.30 14.15
N GLU A 132 -4.35 -17.85 13.14
CA GLU A 132 -3.61 -16.58 13.22
C GLU A 132 -4.55 -15.37 13.37
N LYS A 133 -5.66 -15.33 12.62
CA LYS A 133 -6.68 -14.27 12.76
C LYS A 133 -7.26 -14.22 14.17
N SER A 134 -7.53 -15.39 14.77
CA SER A 134 -8.03 -15.50 16.14
C SER A 134 -6.99 -15.01 17.16
N LEU A 135 -5.74 -15.45 17.03
CA LEU A 135 -4.62 -14.99 17.88
C LEU A 135 -4.42 -13.49 17.76
N PHE A 136 -4.44 -12.95 16.55
CA PHE A 136 -4.35 -11.52 16.30
C PHE A 136 -5.48 -10.76 16.98
N SER A 137 -6.72 -11.22 16.82
CA SER A 137 -7.91 -10.59 17.41
C SER A 137 -7.92 -10.65 18.94
N ALA A 138 -7.37 -11.71 19.53
CA ALA A 138 -7.18 -11.81 20.98
C ALA A 138 -6.08 -10.85 21.44
N ALA A 139 -4.92 -10.84 20.78
CA ALA A 139 -3.80 -9.96 21.10
C ALA A 139 -4.16 -8.47 20.98
N LEU A 140 -4.91 -8.09 19.94
CA LEU A 140 -5.38 -6.72 19.72
C LEU A 140 -6.30 -6.25 20.85
N ARG A 141 -7.16 -7.14 21.38
CA ARG A 141 -8.02 -6.84 22.53
C ARG A 141 -7.23 -6.68 23.83
N THR A 142 -6.20 -7.49 24.03
CA THR A 142 -5.38 -7.47 25.26
C THR A 142 -4.37 -6.32 25.28
N HIS A 143 -3.72 -6.03 24.15
CA HIS A 143 -2.56 -5.13 24.08
C HIS A 143 -2.83 -3.84 23.28
N GLY A 144 -4.02 -3.67 22.70
CA GLY A 144 -4.30 -2.54 21.81
C GLY A 144 -3.40 -2.56 20.58
N LYS A 145 -2.99 -1.39 20.09
CA LYS A 145 -2.16 -1.25 18.87
C LYS A 145 -0.65 -1.47 19.11
N ASP A 146 -0.27 -2.18 20.17
CA ASP A 146 1.13 -2.60 20.34
C ASP A 146 1.43 -3.81 19.43
N PHE A 147 1.83 -3.50 18.19
CA PHE A 147 2.12 -4.51 17.18
C PHE A 147 3.36 -5.37 17.51
N SER A 148 4.26 -4.89 18.38
CA SER A 148 5.40 -5.68 18.83
C SER A 148 4.94 -6.83 19.73
N LEU A 149 3.99 -6.58 20.63
CA LEU A 149 3.36 -7.61 21.46
C LEU A 149 2.43 -8.51 20.66
N ILE A 150 1.65 -7.95 19.73
CA ILE A 150 0.80 -8.75 18.84
C ILE A 150 1.63 -9.74 18.03
N LYS A 151 2.76 -9.30 17.46
CA LYS A 151 3.69 -10.16 16.73
C LYS A 151 4.23 -11.31 17.61
N LYS A 152 4.51 -11.05 18.89
CA LYS A 152 4.95 -12.10 19.84
C LYS A 152 3.86 -13.15 20.12
N THR A 153 2.60 -12.75 20.05
CA THR A 153 1.46 -13.65 20.24
C THR A 153 1.17 -14.48 18.98
N VAL A 154 1.17 -13.85 17.80
CA VAL A 154 0.92 -14.52 16.50
C VAL A 154 2.12 -15.39 16.09
N ARG A 155 3.35 -14.95 16.38
CA ARG A 155 4.67 -15.60 16.15
C ARG A 155 5.07 -15.82 14.69
N THR A 156 4.14 -16.15 13.82
CA THR A 156 4.37 -16.49 12.40
C THR A 156 4.42 -15.28 11.46
N LYS A 157 4.02 -14.10 11.94
CA LYS A 157 3.93 -12.87 11.16
C LYS A 157 4.93 -11.83 11.63
N THR A 158 5.35 -10.93 10.73
CA THR A 158 6.18 -9.77 11.07
C THR A 158 5.32 -8.64 11.62
N VAL A 159 5.96 -7.63 12.23
CA VAL A 159 5.26 -6.44 12.71
C VAL A 159 4.57 -5.72 11.55
N SER A 160 5.24 -5.60 10.39
CA SER A 160 4.67 -4.98 9.18
C SER A 160 3.39 -5.70 8.75
N GLN A 161 3.43 -7.03 8.65
CA GLN A 161 2.26 -7.83 8.26
C GLN A 161 1.11 -7.68 9.28
N CYS A 162 1.40 -7.62 10.58
CA CYS A 162 0.38 -7.36 11.61
C CYS A 162 -0.26 -5.97 11.48
N VAL A 163 0.54 -4.94 11.17
CA VAL A 163 0.05 -3.58 10.93
C VAL A 163 -0.83 -3.55 9.68
N GLU A 164 -0.39 -4.17 8.60
CA GLU A 164 -1.16 -4.26 7.37
C GLU A 164 -2.50 -4.95 7.58
N PHE A 165 -2.49 -6.13 8.23
CA PHE A 165 -3.71 -6.88 8.52
C PHE A 165 -4.71 -6.08 9.37
N PHE A 166 -4.23 -5.25 10.31
CA PHE A 166 -5.08 -4.34 11.09
C PHE A 166 -5.86 -3.35 10.20
N TYR A 167 -5.19 -2.73 9.24
CA TYR A 167 -5.83 -1.76 8.36
C TYR A 167 -6.73 -2.43 7.31
N LEU A 168 -6.32 -3.56 6.74
CA LEU A 168 -7.14 -4.34 5.80
C LEU A 168 -8.42 -4.85 6.47
N SER A 169 -8.32 -5.40 7.69
CA SER A 169 -9.48 -5.93 8.43
C SER A 169 -10.46 -4.85 8.87
N GLN A 170 -10.00 -3.66 9.27
CA GLN A 170 -10.89 -2.53 9.55
C GLN A 170 -11.62 -2.03 8.32
N LYS A 171 -10.94 -1.96 7.17
CA LYS A 171 -11.58 -1.60 5.90
C LYS A 171 -12.69 -2.60 5.54
N LEU A 172 -12.45 -3.90 5.76
CA LEU A 172 -13.42 -4.96 5.49
C LEU A 172 -14.65 -4.89 6.41
N THR A 173 -14.44 -4.65 7.71
CA THR A 173 -15.55 -4.52 8.67
C THR A 173 -16.41 -3.28 8.38
N GLY A 174 -15.80 -2.17 7.95
CA GLY A 174 -16.54 -0.99 7.47
C GLY A 174 -17.42 -1.29 6.25
N LYS A 175 -16.88 -2.00 5.25
CA LYS A 175 -17.64 -2.39 4.04
C LYS A 175 -18.80 -3.34 4.34
N GLN A 176 -18.56 -4.37 5.16
CA GLN A 176 -19.61 -5.33 5.54
C GLN A 176 -20.74 -4.68 6.32
N LYS A 177 -20.41 -3.73 7.21
CA LYS A 177 -21.43 -2.98 7.95
C LYS A 177 -22.29 -2.14 7.01
N LYS A 178 -21.68 -1.44 6.06
CA LYS A 178 -22.41 -0.65 5.05
C LYS A 178 -23.31 -1.52 4.18
N GLN A 179 -22.80 -2.64 3.68
CA GLN A 179 -23.58 -3.57 2.86
C GLN A 179 -24.82 -4.09 3.62
N LYS A 180 -24.67 -4.50 4.88
CA LYS A 180 -25.81 -4.92 5.72
C LYS A 180 -26.80 -3.79 5.99
N GLU A 181 -26.33 -2.55 6.11
CA GLU A 181 -27.20 -1.38 6.28
C GLU A 181 -27.99 -1.07 5.00
N ASP A 182 -27.35 -1.18 3.82
CA ASP A 182 -27.96 -1.02 2.51
C ASP A 182 -28.99 -2.14 2.24
N GLU A 183 -28.62 -3.42 2.46
CA GLU A 183 -29.53 -4.57 2.35
C GLU A 183 -30.77 -4.43 3.25
N ARG A 184 -30.59 -3.89 4.47
CA ARG A 184 -31.71 -3.64 5.39
C ARG A 184 -32.60 -2.49 4.91
N ARG A 185 -32.02 -1.44 4.31
CA ARG A 185 -32.79 -0.34 3.73
C ARG A 185 -33.61 -0.82 2.55
N ASP A 186 -32.99 -1.57 1.64
CA ASP A 186 -33.64 -2.10 0.44
C ASP A 186 -34.77 -3.07 0.83
N ALA A 187 -34.54 -3.97 1.79
CA ALA A 187 -35.59 -4.86 2.32
C ALA A 187 -36.76 -4.09 2.99
N GLN A 188 -36.48 -2.93 3.58
CA GLN A 188 -37.50 -2.09 4.19
C GLN A 188 -38.31 -1.33 3.14
N GLU A 189 -37.68 -0.89 2.04
CA GLU A 189 -38.35 -0.27 0.89
C GLU A 189 -39.23 -1.29 0.13
N GLU A 190 -38.77 -2.53 -0.06
CA GLU A 190 -39.55 -3.60 -0.69
C GLU A 190 -40.83 -3.94 0.10
N LEU A 191 -40.75 -4.00 1.43
CA LEU A 191 -41.91 -4.22 2.31
C LEU A 191 -42.90 -3.05 2.32
N GLN A 192 -42.46 -1.85 1.95
CA GLN A 192 -43.27 -0.64 1.95
C GLN A 192 -43.94 -0.38 0.59
N THR A 193 -43.50 -1.09 -0.45
CA THR A 193 -44.01 -1.01 -1.84
C THR A 193 -44.98 -2.15 -2.18
N CYS A 194 -45.16 -3.12 -1.27
CA CYS A 194 -46.18 -4.19 -1.33
C CYS A 194 -47.42 -3.82 -0.51
#